data_AF-A0A2T0WAE8-F1
#
_entry.id   AF-A0A2T0WAE8-F1
#
_cell.length_a   1.000
_cell.length_b   1.000
_cell.length_c   1.000
_cell.angle_alpha   90.00
_cell.angle_beta   90.00
_cell.angle_gamma   90.00
#
_symmetry.space_group_name_H-M   'P 1'
#
loop_
_entity.id
_entity.type
_entity.pdbx_description
1 polymer ?
#
loop_
_entity_poly.entity_id
_entity_poly.type
_entity_poly.pdbx_seq_one_letter_code
_entity_poly.pdbx_strand_id
1 'polypeptide(L)'
;MIFSAQTRQDNIKKLTNEEMDVLIIGGGITGAGLALQSAARGMKVGLIEMQDFAGGTSSRSSKLVHGGLRYLKQFDVELVADVAKERAVIGSIAPHIVQPSYMLMPVYEEPGASFNKFTAEVVLHLYDYLADIDEKWAHYLVDKDKVLEEEPGLTDEGLLAGGFYLDYTNDDARLTIETIKKAHELGAVMTNYVKAEDFVYDEQGKIKAVRAMDTLTDNQFEIAAKVIVNATGPWSDEVRKKRSGETEEKMYPTKGVHFVVDRSKLPVSRTIYTDSGQEDNRMIFIIPRGNKTYFGTTDTPFEGSYEEPSITEEDIDYLLKTINHRFKEANITIEDIESSWSGLRPLIQDEDNNDPSGISRGHEIFVEDDGLITIAGGKLTDYRRMAEDASEVIDREFEKLNVSFDQVDTQTIPLSGGDVENPKAFDQFIEQHIEEGVKAGLTEEEAHDLADWYGTNVEKLYALKSRAETYNLPLKDALQLAYGLEHEMVMAPEDFFGRRTDTLLFAMDRISQLKTPVLKVLSEELGWSDQEKRNWSEHLEERITDTALDNFKRTQRGD
;
A
#
# COMPACT_ATOMS: atom_id res chain seq x y z
N MET A 1 8.81 -15.47 14.93
CA MET A 1 10.02 -14.62 14.82
C MET A 1 9.70 -13.26 15.41
N ILE A 2 10.57 -12.71 16.25
CA ILE A 2 10.40 -11.37 16.84
C ILE A 2 10.91 -10.32 15.85
N PHE A 3 10.14 -9.25 15.63
CA PHE A 3 10.49 -8.11 14.80
C PHE A 3 9.96 -6.85 15.48
N SER A 4 10.73 -6.35 16.44
CA SER A 4 10.30 -5.33 17.41
C SER A 4 11.29 -4.16 17.50
N ALA A 5 11.04 -3.21 18.40
CA ALA A 5 11.97 -2.13 18.74
C ALA A 5 13.36 -2.65 19.15
N GLN A 6 13.44 -3.78 19.85
CA GLN A 6 14.74 -4.39 20.19
C GLN A 6 15.45 -4.92 18.94
N THR A 7 14.71 -5.59 18.05
CA THR A 7 15.23 -6.06 16.77
C THR A 7 15.75 -4.90 15.92
N ARG A 8 15.05 -3.77 15.91
CA ARG A 8 15.48 -2.53 15.25
C ARG A 8 16.86 -2.08 15.74
N GLN A 9 17.05 -1.98 17.05
CA GLN A 9 18.34 -1.56 17.63
C GLN A 9 19.48 -2.53 17.29
N ASP A 10 19.21 -3.83 17.30
CA ASP A 10 20.21 -4.83 16.95
C ASP A 10 20.52 -4.84 15.44
N ASN A 11 19.52 -4.55 14.60
CA ASN A 11 19.70 -4.36 13.17
C ASN A 11 20.55 -3.13 12.87
N ILE A 12 20.32 -1.98 13.55
CA ILE A 12 21.18 -0.79 13.41
C ILE A 12 22.64 -1.16 13.74
N LYS A 13 22.90 -1.88 14.84
CA LYS A 13 24.26 -2.32 15.18
C LYS A 13 24.86 -3.22 14.10
N LYS A 14 24.09 -4.13 13.51
CA LYS A 14 24.57 -4.99 12.42
C LYS A 14 24.90 -4.17 11.17
N LEU A 15 24.01 -3.26 10.76
CA LEU A 15 24.21 -2.37 9.61
C LEU A 15 25.46 -1.49 9.77
N THR A 16 25.79 -1.07 11.00
CA THR A 16 27.00 -0.28 11.27
C THR A 16 28.30 -1.11 11.28
N ASN A 17 28.23 -2.41 11.61
CA ASN A 17 29.43 -3.23 11.86
C ASN A 17 29.72 -4.28 10.77
N GLU A 18 28.75 -4.57 9.90
CA GLU A 18 28.88 -5.57 8.84
C GLU A 18 28.64 -4.93 7.48
N GLU A 19 29.49 -5.27 6.51
CA GLU A 19 29.26 -4.90 5.11
C GLU A 19 28.14 -5.77 4.52
N MET A 20 27.14 -5.11 3.93
CA MET A 20 26.03 -5.76 3.24
C MET A 20 26.42 -6.14 1.81
N ASP A 21 25.82 -7.20 1.28
CA ASP A 21 25.89 -7.47 -0.15
C ASP A 21 25.04 -6.44 -0.90
N VAL A 22 23.80 -6.24 -0.45
CA VAL A 22 22.87 -5.25 -1.02
C VAL A 22 22.30 -4.39 0.10
N LEU A 23 22.38 -3.07 -0.04
CA LEU A 23 21.66 -2.10 0.80
C LEU A 23 20.55 -1.43 -0.02
N ILE A 24 19.32 -1.54 0.49
CA ILE A 24 18.12 -0.98 -0.12
C ILE A 24 17.69 0.26 0.65
N ILE A 25 17.49 1.37 -0.04
CA ILE A 25 16.97 2.61 0.51
C ILE A 25 15.49 2.72 0.13
N GLY A 26 14.61 2.71 1.13
CA GLY A 26 13.15 2.76 0.98
C GLY A 26 12.48 1.44 1.39
N GLY A 27 11.54 1.51 2.32
CA GLY A 27 10.73 0.41 2.86
C GLY A 27 9.27 0.48 2.43
N GLY A 28 9.00 1.03 1.25
CA GLY A 28 7.75 0.80 0.51
C GLY A 28 7.73 -0.59 -0.14
N ILE A 29 6.66 -0.90 -0.87
CA ILE A 29 6.47 -2.23 -1.48
C ILE A 29 7.62 -2.64 -2.42
N THR A 30 8.20 -1.68 -3.17
CA THR A 30 9.31 -1.93 -4.10
C THR A 30 10.55 -2.41 -3.35
N GLY A 31 10.95 -1.68 -2.29
CA GLY A 31 12.09 -2.06 -1.46
C GLY A 31 11.82 -3.34 -0.67
N ALA A 32 10.60 -3.53 -0.18
CA ALA A 32 10.20 -4.76 0.51
C ALA A 32 10.29 -5.99 -0.40
N GLY A 33 9.76 -5.90 -1.62
CA GLY A 33 9.84 -6.97 -2.63
C GLY A 33 11.28 -7.29 -3.01
N LEU A 34 12.11 -6.27 -3.22
CA LEU A 34 13.52 -6.46 -3.52
C LEU A 34 14.29 -7.07 -2.35
N ALA A 35 13.97 -6.68 -1.11
CA ALA A 35 14.57 -7.27 0.08
C ALA A 35 14.21 -8.75 0.21
N LEU A 36 12.94 -9.09 -0.05
CA LEU A 36 12.48 -10.49 -0.07
C LEU A 36 13.21 -11.30 -1.14
N GLN A 37 13.22 -10.82 -2.39
CA GLN A 37 13.90 -11.48 -3.52
C GLN A 37 15.39 -11.69 -3.21
N SER A 38 16.07 -10.66 -2.69
CA SER A 38 17.51 -10.73 -2.39
C SER A 38 17.81 -11.66 -1.21
N ALA A 39 17.01 -11.61 -0.15
CA ALA A 39 17.20 -12.45 1.04
C ALA A 39 16.91 -13.92 0.74
N ALA A 40 15.90 -14.22 -0.08
CA ALA A 40 15.58 -15.57 -0.51
C ALA A 40 16.74 -16.23 -1.27
N ARG A 41 17.56 -15.43 -1.96
CA ARG A 41 18.77 -15.86 -2.67
C ARG A 41 20.01 -15.98 -1.78
N GLY A 42 19.87 -15.74 -0.47
CA GLY A 42 20.95 -15.86 0.52
C GLY A 42 21.91 -14.68 0.59
N MET A 43 21.57 -13.53 0.00
CA MET A 43 22.37 -12.31 0.10
C MET A 43 22.32 -11.73 1.53
N LYS A 44 23.40 -11.06 1.96
CA LYS A 44 23.34 -10.17 3.13
C LYS A 44 22.63 -8.87 2.76
N VAL A 45 21.34 -8.80 3.08
CA VAL A 45 20.48 -7.67 2.73
C VAL A 45 20.33 -6.70 3.91
N GLY A 46 20.61 -5.42 3.66
CA GLY A 46 20.22 -4.30 4.50
C GLY A 46 19.05 -3.53 3.88
N LEU A 47 18.09 -3.07 4.68
CA LEU A 47 17.07 -2.10 4.25
C LEU A 47 16.88 -1.01 5.30
N ILE A 48 16.87 0.24 4.86
CA ILE A 48 16.56 1.41 5.69
C ILE A 48 15.35 2.17 5.13
N GLU A 49 14.44 2.56 6.02
CA GLU A 49 13.24 3.36 5.71
C GLU A 49 13.21 4.59 6.63
N MET A 50 13.02 5.78 6.08
CA MET A 50 13.12 7.03 6.84
C MET A 50 11.91 7.29 7.74
N GLN A 51 10.74 6.77 7.36
CA GLN A 51 9.49 6.76 8.11
C GLN A 51 9.25 5.36 8.70
N ASP A 52 8.00 4.97 8.91
CA ASP A 52 7.63 3.57 9.10
C ASP A 52 7.59 2.80 7.76
N PHE A 53 7.65 1.47 7.82
CA PHE A 53 7.40 0.64 6.65
C PHE A 53 6.03 0.98 6.04
N ALA A 54 5.98 1.10 4.71
CA ALA A 54 4.82 1.60 3.98
C ALA A 54 4.41 3.07 4.28
N GLY A 55 5.20 3.87 5.00
CA GLY A 55 4.87 5.27 5.37
C GLY A 55 4.65 6.22 4.18
N GLY A 56 5.26 5.90 3.02
CA GLY A 56 5.07 6.62 1.76
C GLY A 56 3.84 6.15 0.95
N THR A 57 3.97 6.12 -0.38
CA THR A 57 2.88 5.79 -1.31
C THR A 57 2.24 4.41 -1.09
N SER A 58 2.98 3.44 -0.58
CA SER A 58 2.53 2.05 -0.37
C SER A 58 1.50 1.86 0.75
N SER A 59 0.99 2.93 1.37
CA SER A 59 -0.20 2.91 2.25
C SER A 59 -1.33 3.83 1.77
N ARG A 60 -1.15 4.45 0.59
CA ARG A 60 -1.96 5.57 0.10
C ARG A 60 -2.51 5.29 -1.31
N SER A 61 -2.60 4.02 -1.70
CA SER A 61 -3.16 3.61 -3.00
C SER A 61 -4.69 3.52 -2.96
N SER A 62 -5.31 3.03 -4.03
CA SER A 62 -6.74 2.68 -4.02
C SER A 62 -7.05 1.38 -3.29
N LYS A 63 -6.04 0.73 -2.69
CA LYS A 63 -6.16 -0.53 -1.93
C LYS A 63 -6.75 -1.67 -2.77
N LEU A 64 -6.29 -1.75 -4.03
CA LEU A 64 -6.65 -2.79 -4.99
C LEU A 64 -5.38 -3.32 -5.67
N VAL A 65 -5.36 -4.61 -5.99
CA VAL A 65 -4.39 -5.20 -6.92
C VAL A 65 -5.11 -5.37 -8.25
N HIS A 66 -5.24 -4.24 -8.96
CA HIS A 66 -6.06 -4.17 -10.16
C HIS A 66 -5.26 -4.59 -11.41
N GLY A 67 -5.87 -5.37 -12.30
CA GLY A 67 -5.22 -5.84 -13.54
C GLY A 67 -5.25 -4.83 -14.69
N GLY A 68 -5.69 -3.59 -14.43
CA GLY A 68 -5.48 -2.49 -15.36
C GLY A 68 -6.43 -2.45 -16.58
N LEU A 69 -7.69 -2.88 -16.43
CA LEU A 69 -8.70 -2.89 -17.50
C LEU A 69 -8.75 -1.59 -18.32
N ARG A 70 -8.54 -0.42 -17.69
CA ARG A 70 -8.47 0.89 -18.36
C ARG A 70 -7.36 0.98 -19.43
N TYR A 71 -6.20 0.36 -19.23
CA TYR A 71 -5.08 0.44 -20.19
C TYR A 71 -5.40 -0.28 -21.51
N LEU A 72 -6.41 -1.17 -21.53
CA LEU A 72 -6.91 -1.76 -22.78
C LEU A 72 -7.53 -0.71 -23.72
N LYS A 73 -7.96 0.44 -23.21
CA LYS A 73 -8.40 1.58 -24.04
C LYS A 73 -7.25 2.17 -24.87
N GLN A 74 -6.02 2.12 -24.34
CA GLN A 74 -4.79 2.55 -25.01
C GLN A 74 -4.10 1.41 -25.78
N PHE A 75 -4.67 0.20 -25.74
CA PHE A 75 -4.13 -1.02 -26.35
C PHE A 75 -2.80 -1.51 -25.74
N ASP A 76 -2.54 -1.17 -24.47
CA ASP A 76 -1.37 -1.64 -23.72
C ASP A 76 -1.56 -3.08 -23.21
N VAL A 77 -1.72 -4.01 -24.14
CA VAL A 77 -2.06 -5.42 -23.85
C VAL A 77 -0.97 -6.17 -23.10
N GLU A 78 0.30 -5.83 -23.32
CA GLU A 78 1.45 -6.45 -22.64
C GLU A 78 1.43 -6.10 -21.15
N LEU A 79 1.30 -4.81 -20.84
CA LEU A 79 1.17 -4.34 -19.46
C LEU A 79 0.01 -5.03 -18.75
N VAL A 80 -1.16 -5.12 -19.40
CA VAL A 80 -2.36 -5.77 -18.81
C VAL A 80 -2.15 -7.25 -18.57
N ALA A 81 -1.56 -7.98 -19.52
CA ALA A 81 -1.25 -9.40 -19.35
C ALA A 81 -0.29 -9.62 -18.18
N ASP A 82 0.70 -8.73 -18.04
CA ASP A 82 1.71 -8.80 -17.00
C ASP A 82 1.11 -8.56 -15.61
N VAL A 83 0.37 -7.45 -15.42
CA VAL A 83 -0.24 -7.15 -14.11
C VAL A 83 -1.35 -8.14 -13.74
N ALA A 84 -2.07 -8.68 -14.71
CA ALA A 84 -3.15 -9.64 -14.43
C ALA A 84 -2.63 -11.00 -13.95
N LYS A 85 -1.47 -11.45 -14.45
CA LYS A 85 -0.77 -12.64 -13.95
C LYS A 85 -0.19 -12.41 -12.56
N GLU A 86 0.49 -11.29 -12.34
CA GLU A 86 1.03 -10.95 -11.03
C GLU A 86 -0.05 -10.93 -9.95
N ARG A 87 -1.22 -10.38 -10.27
CA ARG A 87 -2.38 -10.38 -9.36
C ARG A 87 -2.77 -11.77 -8.88
N ALA A 88 -2.79 -12.78 -9.77
CA ALA A 88 -3.09 -14.15 -9.39
C ALA A 88 -1.99 -14.77 -8.51
N VAL A 89 -0.71 -14.47 -8.81
CA VAL A 89 0.42 -14.87 -7.98
C VAL A 89 0.31 -14.27 -6.58
N ILE A 90 0.12 -12.95 -6.48
CA ILE A 90 0.03 -12.24 -5.19
C ILE A 90 -1.14 -12.77 -4.35
N GLY A 91 -2.31 -13.00 -4.96
CA GLY A 91 -3.45 -13.61 -4.29
C GLY A 91 -3.19 -15.03 -3.76
N SER A 92 -2.25 -15.77 -4.37
CA SER A 92 -1.87 -17.10 -3.92
C SER A 92 -0.84 -17.08 -2.77
N ILE A 93 0.11 -16.15 -2.79
CA ILE A 93 1.15 -16.05 -1.75
C ILE A 93 0.69 -15.23 -0.53
N ALA A 94 -0.36 -14.42 -0.67
CA ALA A 94 -0.92 -13.59 0.39
C ALA A 94 -2.47 -13.62 0.39
N PRO A 95 -3.10 -14.80 0.56
CA PRO A 95 -4.56 -14.97 0.44
C PRO A 95 -5.37 -14.19 1.50
N HIS A 96 -4.74 -13.85 2.62
CA HIS A 96 -5.32 -13.07 3.72
C HIS A 96 -5.28 -11.55 3.46
N ILE A 97 -4.67 -11.12 2.36
CA ILE A 97 -4.53 -9.69 2.01
C ILE A 97 -5.18 -9.43 0.65
N VAL A 98 -4.86 -10.26 -0.33
CA VAL A 98 -5.22 -10.06 -1.74
C VAL A 98 -6.28 -11.07 -2.13
N GLN A 99 -7.54 -10.62 -2.13
CA GLN A 99 -8.71 -11.49 -2.27
C GLN A 99 -9.49 -11.20 -3.56
N PRO A 100 -9.96 -12.24 -4.27
CA PRO A 100 -10.73 -12.07 -5.50
C PRO A 100 -12.13 -11.51 -5.21
N SER A 101 -12.59 -10.57 -6.04
CA SER A 101 -13.93 -10.00 -5.95
C SER A 101 -14.45 -9.57 -7.33
N TYR A 102 -15.76 -9.70 -7.55
CA TYR A 102 -16.40 -9.16 -8.74
C TYR A 102 -16.55 -7.65 -8.62
N MET A 103 -15.91 -6.92 -9.52
CA MET A 103 -16.13 -5.49 -9.70
C MET A 103 -17.25 -5.24 -10.71
N LEU A 104 -17.99 -4.16 -10.52
CA LEU A 104 -19.00 -3.67 -11.47
C LEU A 104 -18.43 -2.49 -12.26
N MET A 105 -18.44 -2.59 -13.59
CA MET A 105 -18.23 -1.48 -14.52
C MET A 105 -19.57 -1.09 -15.15
N PRO A 106 -20.28 -0.07 -14.62
CA PRO A 106 -21.50 0.42 -15.24
C PRO A 106 -21.17 1.15 -16.54
N VAL A 107 -22.00 0.96 -17.55
CA VAL A 107 -21.84 1.53 -18.89
C VAL A 107 -22.92 2.57 -19.12
N TYR A 108 -22.52 3.83 -19.23
CA TYR A 108 -23.43 4.97 -19.44
C TYR A 108 -23.36 5.50 -20.88
N GLU A 109 -24.49 5.98 -21.39
CA GLU A 109 -24.56 6.82 -22.59
C GLU A 109 -24.45 8.29 -22.19
N GLU A 110 -23.24 8.83 -22.26
CA GLU A 110 -22.96 10.22 -21.90
C GLU A 110 -21.70 10.74 -22.62
N PRO A 111 -21.51 12.07 -22.72
CA PRO A 111 -20.28 12.64 -23.25
C PRO A 111 -19.05 12.20 -22.45
N GLY A 112 -18.02 11.72 -23.16
CA GLY A 112 -16.77 11.27 -22.55
C GLY A 112 -16.79 9.87 -21.94
N ALA A 113 -17.88 9.10 -22.11
CA ALA A 113 -17.96 7.71 -21.66
C ALA A 113 -16.80 6.86 -22.22
N SER A 114 -16.16 6.07 -21.36
CA SER A 114 -15.00 5.27 -21.76
C SER A 114 -15.38 4.06 -22.59
N PHE A 115 -16.55 3.48 -22.36
CA PHE A 115 -17.04 2.30 -23.07
C PHE A 115 -18.52 2.46 -23.44
N ASN A 116 -18.91 1.81 -24.54
CA ASN A 116 -20.32 1.54 -24.85
C ASN A 116 -20.58 0.03 -24.66
N LYS A 117 -21.83 -0.45 -24.80
CA LYS A 117 -22.16 -1.88 -24.58
C LYS A 117 -21.26 -2.83 -25.37
N PHE A 118 -20.99 -2.52 -26.65
CA PHE A 118 -20.19 -3.36 -27.51
C PHE A 118 -18.72 -3.36 -27.11
N THR A 119 -18.13 -2.18 -26.87
CA THR A 119 -16.72 -2.11 -26.48
C THR A 119 -16.48 -2.62 -25.07
N ALA A 120 -17.45 -2.49 -24.16
CA ALA A 120 -17.41 -3.11 -22.84
C ALA A 120 -17.35 -4.63 -22.93
N GLU A 121 -18.24 -5.26 -23.71
CA GLU A 121 -18.20 -6.71 -23.95
C GLU A 121 -16.81 -7.14 -24.47
N VAL A 122 -16.31 -6.49 -25.52
CA VAL A 122 -15.01 -6.82 -26.11
C VAL A 122 -13.87 -6.67 -25.10
N VAL A 123 -13.86 -5.60 -24.30
CA VAL A 123 -12.78 -5.35 -23.34
C VAL A 123 -12.79 -6.38 -22.20
N LEU A 124 -13.97 -6.82 -21.77
CA LEU A 124 -14.12 -7.83 -20.72
C LEU A 124 -13.66 -9.22 -21.21
N HIS A 125 -14.04 -9.63 -22.43
CA HIS A 125 -13.52 -10.85 -23.06
C HIS A 125 -12.00 -10.82 -23.21
N LEU A 126 -11.45 -9.70 -23.68
CA LEU A 126 -10.00 -9.54 -23.82
C LEU A 126 -9.31 -9.61 -22.46
N TYR A 127 -9.88 -8.97 -21.44
CA TYR A 127 -9.33 -8.97 -20.10
C TYR A 127 -9.27 -10.37 -19.50
N ASP A 128 -10.36 -11.14 -19.56
CA ASP A 128 -10.40 -12.52 -19.06
C ASP A 128 -9.37 -13.41 -19.75
N TYR A 129 -9.21 -13.24 -21.07
CA TYR A 129 -8.22 -13.98 -21.86
C TYR A 129 -6.78 -13.64 -21.45
N LEU A 130 -6.45 -12.35 -21.30
CA LEU A 130 -5.10 -11.93 -20.90
C LEU A 130 -4.77 -12.33 -19.46
N ALA A 131 -5.79 -12.36 -18.60
CA ALA A 131 -5.68 -12.64 -17.18
C ALA A 131 -5.77 -14.14 -16.82
N ASP A 132 -6.02 -15.02 -17.81
CA ASP A 132 -6.20 -16.47 -17.63
C ASP A 132 -7.21 -16.81 -16.50
N ILE A 133 -8.39 -16.19 -16.58
CA ILE A 133 -9.40 -16.27 -15.52
C ILE A 133 -10.04 -17.66 -15.45
N ASP A 134 -10.07 -18.24 -14.24
CA ASP A 134 -10.82 -19.47 -13.93
C ASP A 134 -12.31 -19.29 -14.34
N GLU A 135 -12.93 -20.31 -14.95
CA GLU A 135 -14.33 -20.25 -15.47
C GLU A 135 -15.35 -19.76 -14.42
N LYS A 136 -15.13 -20.09 -13.13
CA LYS A 136 -15.98 -19.63 -12.01
C LYS A 136 -16.00 -18.11 -11.81
N TRP A 137 -15.00 -17.40 -12.33
CA TRP A 137 -14.78 -15.97 -12.20
C TRP A 137 -14.94 -15.24 -13.54
N ALA A 138 -15.36 -15.94 -14.60
CA ALA A 138 -15.56 -15.36 -15.92
C ALA A 138 -16.48 -14.13 -15.83
N HIS A 139 -16.18 -13.13 -16.66
CA HIS A 139 -16.98 -11.93 -16.74
C HIS A 139 -18.38 -12.23 -17.28
N TYR A 140 -19.30 -11.32 -17.01
CA TYR A 140 -20.62 -11.30 -17.63
C TYR A 140 -21.16 -9.88 -17.73
N LEU A 141 -21.88 -9.60 -18.82
CA LEU A 141 -22.56 -8.33 -19.03
C LEU A 141 -24.05 -8.49 -18.74
N VAL A 142 -24.62 -7.55 -17.98
CA VAL A 142 -26.06 -7.50 -17.71
C VAL A 142 -26.66 -6.18 -18.16
N ASP A 143 -27.97 -6.19 -18.41
CA ASP A 143 -28.71 -4.98 -18.74
C ASP A 143 -28.97 -4.11 -17.50
N LYS A 144 -29.29 -2.83 -17.75
CA LYS A 144 -29.60 -1.81 -16.75
C LYS A 144 -30.47 -2.30 -15.59
N ASP A 145 -31.58 -2.99 -15.86
CA ASP A 145 -32.51 -3.41 -14.80
C ASP A 145 -31.84 -4.33 -13.78
N LYS A 146 -30.93 -5.21 -14.23
CA LYS A 146 -30.17 -6.09 -13.35
C LYS A 146 -29.06 -5.33 -12.60
N VAL A 147 -28.45 -4.31 -13.23
CA VAL A 147 -27.51 -3.43 -12.53
C VAL A 147 -28.19 -2.72 -11.36
N LEU A 148 -29.37 -2.14 -11.58
CA LEU A 148 -30.13 -1.42 -10.55
C LEU A 148 -30.74 -2.35 -9.49
N GLU A 149 -30.92 -3.64 -9.79
CA GLU A 149 -31.26 -4.64 -8.76
C GLU A 149 -30.10 -4.87 -7.78
N GLU A 150 -28.87 -4.95 -8.28
CA GLU A 150 -27.66 -5.19 -7.47
C GLU A 150 -27.16 -3.91 -6.78
N GLU A 151 -27.24 -2.77 -7.46
CA GLU A 151 -26.76 -1.46 -7.00
C GLU A 151 -27.84 -0.37 -7.20
N PRO A 152 -28.90 -0.37 -6.36
CA PRO A 152 -30.06 0.52 -6.53
C PRO A 152 -29.75 2.00 -6.30
N GLY A 153 -28.60 2.33 -5.72
CA GLY A 153 -28.16 3.70 -5.51
C GLY A 153 -27.60 4.38 -6.77
N LEU A 154 -27.27 3.60 -7.82
CA LEU A 154 -26.71 4.14 -9.06
C LEU A 154 -27.74 5.00 -9.81
N THR A 155 -27.25 6.08 -10.41
CA THR A 155 -28.01 6.94 -11.30
C THR A 155 -28.59 6.14 -12.48
N ASP A 156 -29.91 6.19 -12.65
CA ASP A 156 -30.62 5.50 -13.73
C ASP A 156 -30.33 6.15 -15.10
N GLU A 157 -30.29 7.49 -15.13
CA GLU A 157 -30.28 8.22 -16.40
C GLU A 157 -29.00 7.95 -17.20
N GLY A 158 -29.19 7.47 -18.44
CA GLY A 158 -28.11 7.11 -19.34
C GLY A 158 -27.49 5.73 -19.07
N LEU A 159 -27.85 5.03 -17.99
CA LEU A 159 -27.31 3.69 -17.71
C LEU A 159 -27.83 2.68 -18.75
N LEU A 160 -26.90 1.99 -19.41
CA LEU A 160 -27.20 1.05 -20.48
C LEU A 160 -27.06 -0.41 -20.02
N ALA A 161 -25.96 -0.73 -19.35
CA ALA A 161 -25.55 -2.08 -18.96
C ALA A 161 -24.52 -2.02 -17.81
N GLY A 162 -24.12 -3.18 -17.29
CA GLY A 162 -23.03 -3.31 -16.33
C GLY A 162 -22.23 -4.57 -16.59
N GLY A 163 -20.90 -4.43 -16.67
CA GLY A 163 -19.96 -5.53 -16.79
C GLY A 163 -19.47 -5.95 -15.42
N PHE A 164 -19.63 -7.23 -15.08
CA PHE A 164 -19.05 -7.81 -13.88
C PHE A 164 -17.79 -8.56 -14.28
N TYR A 165 -16.66 -8.25 -13.65
CA TYR A 165 -15.37 -8.87 -13.94
C TYR A 165 -14.55 -9.09 -12.68
N LEU A 166 -13.63 -10.06 -12.73
CA LEU A 166 -12.77 -10.38 -11.61
C LEU A 166 -11.66 -9.33 -11.45
N ASP A 167 -11.56 -8.79 -10.26
CA ASP A 167 -10.36 -8.10 -9.79
C ASP A 167 -10.14 -8.34 -8.29
N TYR A 168 -9.09 -7.75 -7.70
CA TYR A 168 -8.69 -8.13 -6.33
C TYR A 168 -8.67 -6.93 -5.38
N THR A 169 -9.32 -7.10 -4.23
CA THR A 169 -9.19 -6.20 -3.08
C THR A 169 -7.86 -6.44 -2.38
N ASN A 170 -7.34 -5.42 -1.70
CA ASN A 170 -6.04 -5.49 -1.06
C ASN A 170 -5.95 -4.54 0.15
N ASP A 171 -5.03 -4.83 1.06
CA ASP A 171 -4.49 -3.84 1.97
C ASP A 171 -3.00 -3.57 1.66
N ASP A 172 -2.67 -2.35 1.25
CA ASP A 172 -1.36 -2.00 0.71
C ASP A 172 -0.28 -1.89 1.80
N ALA A 173 -0.64 -1.37 2.98
CA ALA A 173 0.24 -1.33 4.14
C ALA A 173 0.52 -2.76 4.67
N ARG A 174 -0.51 -3.60 4.78
CA ARG A 174 -0.41 -5.00 5.21
C ARG A 174 0.40 -5.83 4.21
N LEU A 175 0.16 -5.68 2.90
CA LEU A 175 0.97 -6.35 1.87
C LEU A 175 2.47 -6.00 2.02
N THR A 176 2.76 -4.73 2.25
CA THR A 176 4.13 -4.25 2.44
C THR A 176 4.76 -4.82 3.71
N ILE A 177 4.09 -4.74 4.88
CA ILE A 177 4.66 -5.25 6.14
C ILE A 177 4.78 -6.78 6.16
N GLU A 178 3.88 -7.53 5.53
CA GLU A 178 4.01 -8.99 5.44
C GLU A 178 5.14 -9.42 4.49
N THR A 179 5.42 -8.61 3.46
CA THR A 179 6.63 -8.76 2.61
C THR A 179 7.89 -8.48 3.42
N ILE A 180 7.93 -7.39 4.19
CA ILE A 180 9.05 -7.05 5.10
C ILE A 180 9.25 -8.18 6.13
N LYS A 181 8.19 -8.65 6.79
CA LYS A 181 8.28 -9.74 7.77
C LYS A 181 8.82 -11.01 7.14
N LYS A 182 8.40 -11.37 5.91
CA LYS A 182 8.97 -12.53 5.22
C LYS A 182 10.44 -12.33 4.84
N ALA A 183 10.84 -11.14 4.37
CA ALA A 183 12.25 -10.85 4.10
C ALA A 183 13.11 -10.96 5.38
N HIS A 184 12.58 -10.48 6.52
CA HIS A 184 13.23 -10.63 7.82
C HIS A 184 13.33 -12.11 8.24
N GLU A 185 12.27 -12.89 7.95
CA GLU A 185 12.26 -14.34 8.16
C GLU A 185 13.38 -15.07 7.42
N LEU A 186 13.77 -14.55 6.26
CA LEU A 186 14.86 -15.07 5.43
C LEU A 186 16.24 -14.44 5.77
N GLY A 187 16.31 -13.59 6.79
CA GLY A 187 17.57 -13.06 7.33
C GLY A 187 17.91 -11.63 6.94
N ALA A 188 17.03 -10.90 6.25
CA ALA A 188 17.25 -9.49 5.96
C ALA A 188 17.33 -8.64 7.25
N VAL A 189 18.26 -7.69 7.26
CA VAL A 189 18.52 -6.76 8.37
C VAL A 189 17.86 -5.42 8.03
N MET A 190 16.76 -5.11 8.68
CA MET A 190 15.89 -3.99 8.26
C MET A 190 15.48 -3.12 9.43
N THR A 191 15.38 -1.82 9.18
CA THR A 191 15.01 -0.83 10.21
C THR A 191 14.18 0.29 9.61
N ASN A 192 13.06 0.61 10.28
CA ASN A 192 12.31 1.84 10.04
C ASN A 192 12.92 3.01 10.83
N TYR A 193 12.51 4.24 10.51
CA TYR A 193 13.01 5.48 11.09
C TYR A 193 14.54 5.66 10.98
N VAL A 194 15.11 5.30 9.83
CA VAL A 194 16.52 5.51 9.46
C VAL A 194 16.58 6.13 8.07
N LYS A 195 16.96 7.40 8.00
CA LYS A 195 17.02 8.19 6.77
C LYS A 195 18.41 8.11 6.13
N ALA A 196 18.47 7.87 4.83
CA ALA A 196 19.68 8.06 4.03
C ALA A 196 19.95 9.56 3.82
N GLU A 197 21.02 10.09 4.41
CA GLU A 197 21.35 11.51 4.36
C GLU A 197 22.33 11.86 3.26
N ASP A 198 23.32 11.00 3.01
CA ASP A 198 24.38 11.25 2.03
C ASP A 198 25.06 9.94 1.60
N PHE A 199 25.90 10.00 0.57
CA PHE A 199 26.71 8.89 0.09
C PHE A 199 28.18 9.05 0.48
N VAL A 200 28.85 7.91 0.68
CA VAL A 200 30.29 7.84 0.93
C VAL A 200 30.95 7.10 -0.23
N TYR A 201 32.02 7.67 -0.76
CA TYR A 201 32.67 7.20 -1.98
C TYR A 201 34.03 6.52 -1.71
N ASP A 202 34.44 5.64 -2.61
CA ASP A 202 35.78 5.09 -2.66
C ASP A 202 36.76 6.00 -3.43
N GLU A 203 38.00 5.54 -3.62
CA GLU A 203 39.04 6.30 -4.34
C GLU A 203 38.77 6.42 -5.85
N GLN A 204 37.88 5.59 -6.39
CA GLN A 204 37.47 5.56 -7.80
C GLN A 204 36.20 6.39 -8.05
N GLY A 205 35.63 7.00 -7.00
CA GLY A 205 34.40 7.78 -7.09
C GLY A 205 33.13 6.92 -7.13
N LYS A 206 33.20 5.65 -6.76
CA LYS A 206 32.01 4.77 -6.62
C LYS A 206 31.45 4.86 -5.21
N ILE A 207 30.12 4.77 -5.09
CA ILE A 207 29.48 4.72 -3.78
C ILE A 207 29.83 3.39 -3.11
N LYS A 208 30.33 3.44 -1.88
CA LYS A 208 30.67 2.26 -1.06
C LYS A 208 29.86 2.15 0.24
N ALA A 209 29.25 3.26 0.67
CA ALA A 209 28.43 3.29 1.87
C ALA A 209 27.41 4.43 1.81
N VAL A 210 26.39 4.34 2.66
CA VAL A 210 25.40 5.38 2.91
C VAL A 210 25.63 5.96 4.29
N ARG A 211 25.67 7.30 4.41
CA ARG A 211 25.54 7.98 5.69
C ARG A 211 24.07 8.04 6.05
N ALA A 212 23.70 7.42 7.16
CA ALA A 212 22.33 7.30 7.63
C ALA A 212 22.13 8.00 8.97
N MET A 213 20.89 8.41 9.25
CA MET A 213 20.47 9.04 10.50
C MET A 213 19.26 8.31 11.09
N ASP A 214 19.37 7.83 12.33
CA ASP A 214 18.24 7.35 13.11
C ASP A 214 17.38 8.55 13.52
N THR A 215 16.18 8.68 12.93
CA THR A 215 15.30 9.84 13.12
C THR A 215 14.57 9.84 14.47
N LEU A 216 14.67 8.75 15.25
CA LEU A 216 14.15 8.70 16.63
C LEU A 216 15.17 9.18 17.67
N THR A 217 16.47 9.12 17.34
CA THR A 217 17.55 9.39 18.32
C THR A 217 18.56 10.44 17.85
N ASP A 218 18.43 10.92 16.61
CA ASP A 218 19.35 11.81 15.91
C ASP A 218 20.79 11.26 15.76
N ASN A 219 20.99 9.95 15.99
CA ASN A 219 22.30 9.32 15.84
C ASN A 219 22.63 9.07 14.37
N GLN A 220 23.85 9.42 13.97
CA GLN A 220 24.37 9.18 12.62
C GLN A 220 25.36 8.01 12.60
N PHE A 221 25.34 7.26 11.51
CA PHE A 221 26.25 6.14 11.26
C PHE A 221 26.41 5.89 9.75
N GLU A 222 27.38 5.07 9.38
CA GLU A 222 27.62 4.68 7.99
C GLU A 222 27.27 3.20 7.81
N ILE A 223 26.66 2.87 6.67
CA ILE A 223 26.29 1.50 6.31
C ILE A 223 27.04 1.14 5.03
N ALA A 224 28.01 0.23 5.14
CA ALA A 224 28.79 -0.24 4.00
C ALA A 224 28.04 -1.31 3.21
N ALA A 225 28.09 -1.23 1.88
CA ALA A 225 27.48 -2.22 1.01
C ALA A 225 28.19 -2.33 -0.34
N LYS A 226 28.17 -3.53 -0.94
CA LYS A 226 28.75 -3.76 -2.28
C LYS A 226 27.88 -3.19 -3.39
N VAL A 227 26.56 -3.31 -3.24
CA VAL A 227 25.55 -2.76 -4.15
C VAL A 227 24.55 -1.94 -3.33
N ILE A 228 24.23 -0.74 -3.79
CA ILE A 228 23.25 0.14 -3.16
C ILE A 228 22.12 0.41 -4.14
N VAL A 229 20.88 0.20 -3.69
CA VAL A 229 19.68 0.34 -4.50
C VAL A 229 18.77 1.42 -3.90
N ASN A 230 18.45 2.42 -4.71
CA ASN A 230 17.45 3.43 -4.43
C ASN A 230 16.07 2.93 -4.89
N ALA A 231 15.20 2.62 -3.92
CA ALA A 231 13.82 2.18 -4.12
C ALA A 231 12.84 3.11 -3.39
N THR A 232 13.11 4.42 -3.43
CA THR A 232 12.40 5.42 -2.61
C THR A 232 11.14 6.01 -3.26
N GLY A 233 10.63 5.39 -4.33
CA GLY A 233 9.36 5.79 -4.96
C GLY A 233 9.41 7.25 -5.43
N PRO A 234 8.48 8.13 -5.02
CA PRO A 234 8.50 9.53 -5.48
C PRO A 234 9.73 10.30 -4.99
N TRP A 235 10.43 9.85 -3.93
CA TRP A 235 11.68 10.44 -3.46
C TRP A 235 12.92 10.03 -4.29
N SER A 236 12.75 9.25 -5.36
CA SER A 236 13.89 8.71 -6.13
C SER A 236 14.87 9.79 -6.56
N ASP A 237 14.38 10.92 -7.05
CA ASP A 237 15.23 12.05 -7.45
C ASP A 237 15.83 12.80 -6.26
N GLU A 238 15.16 12.89 -5.12
CA GLU A 238 15.75 13.49 -3.91
C GLU A 238 16.96 12.70 -3.41
N VAL A 239 16.90 11.37 -3.49
CA VAL A 239 18.04 10.51 -3.17
C VAL A 239 19.13 10.63 -4.24
N ARG A 240 18.78 10.60 -5.53
CA ARG A 240 19.76 10.74 -6.62
C ARG A 240 20.51 12.07 -6.56
N LYS A 241 19.82 13.17 -6.23
CA LYS A 241 20.41 14.52 -6.09
C LYS A 241 21.44 14.64 -4.96
N LYS A 242 21.53 13.66 -4.04
CA LYS A 242 22.59 13.58 -3.02
C LYS A 242 23.92 13.06 -3.59
N ARG A 243 23.93 12.57 -4.83
CA ARG A 243 25.15 12.12 -5.50
C ARG A 243 26.07 13.30 -5.83
N SER A 244 27.36 13.02 -6.02
CA SER A 244 28.34 14.07 -6.38
C SER A 244 28.27 14.53 -7.85
N GLY A 245 27.47 13.86 -8.69
CA GLY A 245 27.32 14.14 -10.13
C GLY A 245 26.06 14.95 -10.47
N GLU A 246 26.00 15.45 -11.71
CA GLU A 246 24.77 16.05 -12.24
C GLU A 246 23.66 15.00 -12.32
N THR A 247 22.47 15.36 -11.84
CA THR A 247 21.30 14.47 -11.82
C THR A 247 20.19 15.11 -12.64
N GLU A 248 19.85 14.49 -13.75
CA GLU A 248 18.63 14.83 -14.50
C GLU A 248 17.38 14.41 -13.70
N GLU A 249 16.36 15.26 -13.69
CA GLU A 249 15.07 14.92 -13.10
C GLU A 249 14.35 13.89 -13.98
N LYS A 250 13.86 12.83 -13.36
CA LYS A 250 13.12 11.74 -14.01
C LYS A 250 11.74 11.55 -13.40
N MET A 251 11.53 11.97 -12.16
CA MET A 251 10.27 11.78 -11.46
C MET A 251 9.28 12.91 -11.78
N TYR A 252 8.04 12.53 -12.08
CA TYR A 252 6.92 13.45 -12.25
C TYR A 252 5.77 13.06 -11.31
N PRO A 253 5.88 13.32 -9.99
CA PRO A 253 4.90 12.82 -9.04
C PRO A 253 3.54 13.50 -9.19
N THR A 254 2.48 12.70 -9.17
CA THR A 254 1.10 13.19 -9.19
C THR A 254 0.36 12.77 -7.94
N LYS A 255 -0.43 13.68 -7.38
CA LYS A 255 -1.26 13.46 -6.21
C LYS A 255 -2.56 12.77 -6.59
N GLY A 256 -2.93 11.78 -5.78
CA GLY A 256 -4.26 11.20 -5.75
C GLY A 256 -4.85 11.21 -4.36
N VAL A 257 -6.14 11.55 -4.27
CA VAL A 257 -6.89 11.65 -3.02
C VAL A 257 -8.06 10.67 -2.99
N HIS A 258 -8.38 10.19 -1.79
CA HIS A 258 -9.55 9.37 -1.51
C HIS A 258 -10.30 9.89 -0.28
N PHE A 259 -11.61 9.68 -0.27
CA PHE A 259 -12.48 10.05 0.85
C PHE A 259 -13.29 8.84 1.31
N VAL A 260 -13.56 8.78 2.61
CA VAL A 260 -14.32 7.71 3.24
C VAL A 260 -15.60 8.29 3.84
N VAL A 261 -16.72 7.62 3.62
CA VAL A 261 -18.02 7.93 4.21
C VAL A 261 -18.59 6.69 4.89
N ASP A 262 -19.54 6.91 5.79
CA ASP A 262 -20.31 5.81 6.34
C ASP A 262 -21.09 5.08 5.23
N ARG A 263 -21.10 3.75 5.26
CA ARG A 263 -21.79 2.95 4.23
C ARG A 263 -23.29 3.22 4.19
N SER A 264 -23.90 3.70 5.27
CA SER A 264 -25.33 4.06 5.25
C SER A 264 -25.62 5.29 4.37
N LYS A 265 -24.63 6.14 4.09
CA LYS A 265 -24.73 7.32 3.23
C LYS A 265 -24.50 7.00 1.75
N LEU A 266 -23.59 6.08 1.47
CA LEU A 266 -23.27 5.61 0.12
C LEU A 266 -23.22 4.09 0.10
N PRO A 267 -24.39 3.41 0.12
CA PRO A 267 -24.43 1.96 0.20
C PRO A 267 -24.09 1.34 -1.15
N VAL A 268 -22.91 0.73 -1.25
CA VAL A 268 -22.51 -0.12 -2.38
C VAL A 268 -22.33 -1.56 -1.93
N SER A 269 -22.76 -2.52 -2.75
CA SER A 269 -22.63 -3.95 -2.45
C SER A 269 -21.24 -4.48 -2.80
N ARG A 270 -20.59 -3.90 -3.82
CA ARG A 270 -19.27 -4.29 -4.32
C ARG A 270 -18.49 -3.09 -4.86
N THR A 271 -17.25 -3.33 -5.27
CA THR A 271 -16.43 -2.30 -5.93
C THR A 271 -17.03 -1.91 -7.27
N ILE A 272 -17.22 -0.61 -7.48
CA ILE A 272 -17.71 -0.02 -8.72
C ILE A 272 -16.58 0.77 -9.37
N TYR A 273 -16.33 0.54 -10.66
CA TYR A 273 -15.37 1.28 -11.48
C TYR A 273 -16.10 2.01 -12.61
N THR A 274 -16.24 3.33 -12.49
CA THR A 274 -17.12 4.14 -13.34
C THR A 274 -16.43 5.39 -13.86
N ASP A 275 -16.84 5.87 -15.04
CA ASP A 275 -16.44 7.19 -15.54
C ASP A 275 -16.83 8.30 -14.55
N SER A 276 -16.09 9.41 -14.55
CA SER A 276 -16.36 10.58 -13.69
C SER A 276 -17.64 11.33 -14.07
N GLY A 277 -18.03 11.27 -15.35
CA GLY A 277 -19.14 12.06 -15.89
C GLY A 277 -18.82 13.55 -16.02
N GLN A 278 -17.55 13.93 -15.89
CA GLN A 278 -17.08 15.31 -15.99
C GLN A 278 -16.37 15.63 -17.32
N GLU A 279 -16.55 14.79 -18.34
CA GLU A 279 -15.96 14.94 -19.68
C GLU A 279 -14.41 14.96 -19.70
N ASP A 280 -13.77 14.39 -18.68
CA ASP A 280 -12.31 14.37 -18.51
C ASP A 280 -11.68 13.00 -18.86
N ASN A 281 -12.47 12.04 -19.34
CA ASN A 281 -12.05 10.65 -19.64
C ASN A 281 -11.41 9.92 -18.43
N ARG A 282 -11.66 10.37 -17.19
CA ARG A 282 -11.17 9.72 -15.99
C ARG A 282 -12.25 8.82 -15.42
N MET A 283 -11.79 7.68 -14.89
CA MET A 283 -12.63 6.75 -14.15
C MET A 283 -12.21 6.76 -12.68
N ILE A 284 -13.19 6.58 -11.80
CA ILE A 284 -13.01 6.49 -10.35
C ILE A 284 -13.52 5.15 -9.83
N PHE A 285 -13.02 4.77 -8.67
CA PHE A 285 -13.48 3.65 -7.88
C PHE A 285 -14.36 4.12 -6.73
N ILE A 286 -15.35 3.28 -6.41
CA ILE A 286 -16.22 3.40 -5.23
C ILE A 286 -16.24 2.02 -4.59
N ILE A 287 -15.72 1.90 -3.38
CA ILE A 287 -15.29 0.62 -2.81
C ILE A 287 -15.88 0.46 -1.41
N PRO A 288 -16.64 -0.63 -1.15
CA PRO A 288 -17.06 -0.96 0.20
C PRO A 288 -15.87 -1.54 1.00
N ARG A 289 -15.74 -1.15 2.26
CA ARG A 289 -14.78 -1.74 3.20
C ARG A 289 -15.36 -1.71 4.61
N GLY A 290 -15.62 -2.88 5.18
CA GLY A 290 -16.34 -3.01 6.44
C GLY A 290 -17.69 -2.29 6.43
N ASN A 291 -17.89 -1.39 7.40
CA ASN A 291 -19.07 -0.52 7.51
C ASN A 291 -18.92 0.82 6.79
N LYS A 292 -17.88 0.99 5.96
CA LYS A 292 -17.59 2.23 5.23
C LYS A 292 -17.66 2.02 3.73
N THR A 293 -17.71 3.13 3.00
CA THR A 293 -17.49 3.18 1.55
C THR A 293 -16.52 4.30 1.26
N TYR A 294 -15.47 4.00 0.50
CA TYR A 294 -14.49 5.00 0.10
C TYR A 294 -14.44 5.15 -1.41
N PHE A 295 -14.05 6.32 -1.87
CA PHE A 295 -14.02 6.63 -3.28
C PHE A 295 -12.85 7.53 -3.66
N GLY A 296 -12.41 7.38 -4.90
CA GLY A 296 -11.27 8.10 -5.46
C GLY A 296 -10.96 7.63 -6.86
N THR A 297 -10.04 8.24 -7.59
CA THR A 297 -9.02 9.17 -7.10
C THR A 297 -8.96 10.42 -7.96
N THR A 298 -8.35 11.48 -7.43
CA THR A 298 -7.81 12.60 -8.23
C THR A 298 -6.45 12.25 -8.87
N ASP A 299 -5.98 13.09 -9.79
CA ASP A 299 -4.71 12.94 -10.49
C ASP A 299 -4.19 14.33 -10.90
N THR A 300 -3.43 14.95 -10.01
CA THR A 300 -2.95 16.34 -10.17
C THR A 300 -1.43 16.38 -10.00
N PRO A 301 -0.68 17.11 -10.86
CA PRO A 301 0.75 17.35 -10.62
C PRO A 301 0.96 17.95 -9.23
N PHE A 302 2.04 17.55 -8.57
CA PHE A 302 2.29 17.94 -7.18
C PHE A 302 3.65 18.59 -6.98
N GLU A 303 3.64 19.73 -6.30
CA GLU A 303 4.81 20.40 -5.75
C GLU A 303 4.58 20.62 -4.25
N GLY A 304 5.60 20.38 -3.41
CA GLY A 304 5.50 20.52 -1.96
C GLY A 304 6.19 19.39 -1.20
N SER A 305 5.85 19.21 0.08
CA SER A 305 6.35 18.10 0.91
C SER A 305 5.72 16.78 0.45
N TYR A 306 6.56 15.76 0.28
CA TYR A 306 6.13 14.45 -0.19
C TYR A 306 5.63 13.56 0.95
N GLU A 307 6.05 13.84 2.20
CA GLU A 307 5.67 13.09 3.38
C GLU A 307 4.16 13.20 3.63
N GLU A 308 3.63 14.42 3.49
CA GLU A 308 2.23 14.75 3.75
C GLU A 308 1.64 15.60 2.62
N PRO A 309 1.35 15.01 1.45
CA PRO A 309 0.85 15.76 0.30
C PRO A 309 -0.56 16.29 0.59
N SER A 310 -0.72 17.61 0.68
CA SER A 310 -1.97 18.21 1.15
C SER A 310 -3.15 17.99 0.20
N ILE A 311 -4.33 17.71 0.75
CA ILE A 311 -5.62 17.71 0.03
C ILE A 311 -6.05 19.16 -0.22
N THR A 312 -6.68 19.45 -1.36
CA THR A 312 -7.20 20.80 -1.66
C THR A 312 -8.73 20.84 -1.81
N GLU A 313 -9.31 22.03 -1.83
CA GLU A 313 -10.75 22.22 -2.08
C GLU A 313 -11.14 21.67 -3.45
N GLU A 314 -10.29 21.81 -4.47
CA GLU A 314 -10.54 21.26 -5.80
C GLU A 314 -10.62 19.72 -5.82
N ASP A 315 -9.82 19.05 -4.99
CA ASP A 315 -9.91 17.58 -4.86
C ASP A 315 -11.27 17.17 -4.26
N ILE A 316 -11.71 17.89 -3.23
CA ILE A 316 -12.98 17.67 -2.53
C ILE A 316 -14.14 17.89 -3.50
N ASP A 317 -14.19 19.05 -4.16
CA ASP A 317 -15.25 19.42 -5.09
C ASP A 317 -15.33 18.45 -6.26
N TYR A 318 -14.18 18.05 -6.82
CA TYR A 318 -14.13 17.10 -7.93
C TYR A 318 -14.77 15.75 -7.57
N LEU A 319 -14.37 15.17 -6.43
CA LEU A 319 -14.87 13.84 -6.04
C LEU A 319 -16.32 13.90 -5.54
N LEU A 320 -16.71 14.92 -4.77
CA LEU A 320 -18.12 15.07 -4.34
C LEU A 320 -19.06 15.28 -5.53
N LYS A 321 -18.66 16.08 -6.53
CA LYS A 321 -19.44 16.25 -7.76
C LYS A 321 -19.55 14.93 -8.53
N THR A 322 -18.47 14.17 -8.62
CA THR A 322 -18.46 12.87 -9.30
C THR A 322 -19.39 11.87 -8.61
N ILE A 323 -19.31 11.75 -7.29
CA ILE A 323 -20.16 10.83 -6.52
C ILE A 323 -21.62 11.21 -6.62
N ASN A 324 -21.96 12.49 -6.46
CA ASN A 324 -23.35 12.94 -6.58
C ASN A 324 -23.89 12.87 -8.02
N HIS A 325 -23.03 12.84 -9.04
CA HIS A 325 -23.45 12.54 -10.41
C HIS A 325 -23.83 11.07 -10.58
N ARG A 326 -23.07 10.15 -9.94
CA ARG A 326 -23.29 8.70 -10.01
C ARG A 326 -24.31 8.14 -9.02
N PHE A 327 -24.55 8.87 -7.94
CA PHE A 327 -25.47 8.52 -6.86
C PHE A 327 -26.28 9.77 -6.47
N LYS A 328 -27.18 10.22 -7.36
CA LYS A 328 -27.92 11.48 -7.19
C LYS A 328 -28.68 11.59 -5.87
N GLU A 329 -29.23 10.49 -5.38
CA GLU A 329 -29.99 10.47 -4.14
C GLU A 329 -29.11 10.47 -2.88
N ALA A 330 -27.81 10.18 -3.00
CA ALA A 330 -26.89 10.11 -1.86
C ALA A 330 -26.61 11.50 -1.26
N ASN A 331 -26.58 12.55 -2.07
CA ASN A 331 -26.37 13.95 -1.65
C ASN A 331 -25.18 14.11 -0.69
N ILE A 332 -24.06 13.45 -0.99
CA ILE A 332 -22.84 13.44 -0.15
C ILE A 332 -22.23 14.84 -0.11
N THR A 333 -21.92 15.30 1.09
CA THR A 333 -21.25 16.58 1.35
C THR A 333 -19.93 16.36 2.08
N ILE A 334 -19.13 17.42 2.26
CA ILE A 334 -17.90 17.34 3.07
C ILE A 334 -18.17 16.91 4.52
N GLU A 335 -19.37 17.19 5.04
CA GLU A 335 -19.79 16.83 6.38
C GLU A 335 -20.02 15.32 6.55
N ASP A 336 -20.24 14.61 5.44
CA ASP A 336 -20.38 13.15 5.42
C ASP A 336 -19.03 12.43 5.32
N ILE A 337 -17.96 13.14 4.94
CA ILE A 337 -16.60 12.56 4.89
C ILE A 337 -16.14 12.34 6.32
N GLU A 338 -15.92 11.08 6.68
CA GLU A 338 -15.36 10.73 7.98
C GLU A 338 -13.85 10.90 7.94
N SER A 339 -13.16 10.24 7.02
CA SER A 339 -11.69 10.24 6.89
C SER A 339 -11.25 10.42 5.44
N SER A 340 -9.96 10.63 5.23
CA SER A 340 -9.36 10.87 3.92
C SER A 340 -7.89 10.49 3.90
N TRP A 341 -7.34 10.27 2.70
CA TRP A 341 -5.89 10.21 2.52
C TRP A 341 -5.49 10.70 1.13
N SER A 342 -4.21 11.03 1.01
CA SER A 342 -3.58 11.47 -0.22
C SER A 342 -2.22 10.77 -0.38
N GLY A 343 -1.85 10.48 -1.62
CA GLY A 343 -0.55 9.85 -1.95
C GLY A 343 0.01 10.36 -3.26
N LEU A 344 1.33 10.21 -3.43
CA LEU A 344 2.04 10.59 -4.65
C LEU A 344 2.37 9.36 -5.50
N ARG A 345 1.95 9.38 -6.76
CA ARG A 345 2.32 8.35 -7.74
C ARG A 345 3.74 8.60 -8.20
N PRO A 346 4.64 7.61 -8.16
CA PRO A 346 6.02 7.77 -8.62
C PRO A 346 6.09 7.65 -10.14
N LEU A 347 5.47 8.55 -10.90
CA LEU A 347 5.50 8.47 -12.37
C LEU A 347 6.87 8.91 -12.90
N ILE A 348 7.27 8.32 -14.03
CA ILE A 348 8.49 8.69 -14.76
C ILE A 348 8.10 9.70 -15.84
N GLN A 349 8.87 10.77 -15.98
CA GLN A 349 8.64 11.78 -16.99
C GLN A 349 8.79 11.18 -18.40
N ASP A 350 7.77 11.39 -19.23
CA ASP A 350 7.81 11.10 -20.65
C ASP A 350 8.20 12.39 -21.39
N GLU A 351 9.31 12.40 -22.13
CA GLU A 351 9.83 13.61 -22.80
C GLU A 351 8.79 14.25 -23.75
N ASP A 352 7.82 13.47 -24.23
CA ASP A 352 6.81 13.87 -25.21
C ASP A 352 5.38 14.07 -24.65
N ASN A 353 5.13 13.84 -23.34
CA ASN A 353 3.77 13.88 -22.77
C ASN A 353 3.64 14.65 -21.45
N ASN A 354 2.87 15.74 -21.47
CA ASN A 354 2.55 16.57 -20.31
C ASN A 354 1.17 16.26 -19.67
N ASP A 355 0.41 15.27 -20.19
CA ASP A 355 -0.86 14.82 -19.58
C ASP A 355 -0.57 13.75 -18.52
N PRO A 356 -0.78 14.03 -17.22
CA PRO A 356 -0.55 13.07 -16.13
C PRO A 356 -1.25 11.72 -16.33
N SER A 357 -2.41 11.73 -16.98
CA SER A 357 -3.23 10.54 -17.18
C SER A 357 -2.76 9.64 -18.33
N GLY A 358 -1.87 10.16 -19.19
CA GLY A 358 -1.28 9.48 -20.33
C GLY A 358 0.19 9.08 -20.15
N ILE A 359 0.82 9.43 -19.03
CA ILE A 359 2.20 9.01 -18.72
C ILE A 359 2.24 7.50 -18.47
N SER A 360 3.24 6.84 -19.07
CA SER A 360 3.48 5.40 -18.90
C SER A 360 3.55 5.02 -17.42
N ARG A 361 2.89 3.94 -17.06
CA ARG A 361 2.90 3.40 -15.69
C ARG A 361 3.74 2.15 -15.54
N GLY A 362 4.71 1.96 -16.41
CA GLY A 362 5.77 0.95 -16.24
C GLY A 362 6.80 1.38 -15.20
N HIS A 363 7.77 0.51 -14.96
CA HIS A 363 8.96 0.82 -14.16
C HIS A 363 10.22 0.89 -15.03
N GLU A 364 11.21 1.63 -14.54
CA GLU A 364 12.55 1.65 -15.10
C GLU A 364 13.59 1.32 -14.04
N ILE A 365 14.62 0.60 -14.45
CA ILE A 365 15.78 0.29 -13.63
C ILE A 365 17.01 0.79 -14.36
N PHE A 366 17.77 1.67 -13.70
CA PHE A 366 18.98 2.22 -14.29
C PHE A 366 20.12 2.26 -13.27
N VAL A 367 21.34 2.17 -13.80
CA VAL A 367 22.58 2.19 -13.01
C VAL A 367 23.32 3.48 -13.33
N GLU A 368 23.62 4.22 -12.28
CA GLU A 368 24.32 5.49 -12.33
C GLU A 368 25.84 5.29 -12.46
N ASP A 369 26.55 6.34 -12.88
CA ASP A 369 28.00 6.30 -13.12
C ASP A 369 28.83 6.05 -11.86
N ASP A 370 28.30 6.32 -10.68
CA ASP A 370 28.89 6.03 -9.36
C ASP A 370 28.44 4.68 -8.77
N GLY A 371 27.61 3.92 -9.51
CA GLY A 371 27.15 2.59 -9.15
C GLY A 371 25.81 2.54 -8.42
N LEU A 372 25.14 3.66 -8.16
CA LEU A 372 23.78 3.63 -7.60
C LEU A 372 22.81 2.96 -8.59
N ILE A 373 22.12 1.92 -8.15
CA ILE A 373 20.99 1.36 -8.90
C ILE A 373 19.73 2.10 -8.45
N THR A 374 18.90 2.59 -9.37
CA THR A 374 17.59 3.17 -9.04
C THR A 374 16.48 2.37 -9.70
N ILE A 375 15.42 2.10 -8.95
CA ILE A 375 14.16 1.55 -9.44
C ILE A 375 13.10 2.65 -9.31
N ALA A 376 12.59 3.13 -10.43
CA ALA A 376 11.59 4.19 -10.51
C ALA A 376 10.32 3.70 -11.23
N GLY A 377 9.20 4.37 -11.04
CA GLY A 377 7.95 3.96 -11.68
C GLY A 377 7.26 2.78 -11.01
N GLY A 378 6.46 2.07 -11.82
CA GLY A 378 5.75 0.86 -11.42
C GLY A 378 4.50 1.11 -10.58
N LYS A 379 3.94 0.01 -10.07
CA LYS A 379 2.71 -0.05 -9.27
C LYS A 379 2.89 -0.99 -8.08
N LEU A 380 1.84 -1.06 -7.27
CA LEU A 380 1.74 -2.11 -6.26
C LEU A 380 1.62 -3.49 -6.91
N THR A 381 0.83 -3.63 -7.99
CA THR A 381 0.50 -4.95 -8.59
C THR A 381 1.70 -5.67 -9.21
N ASP A 382 2.72 -4.95 -9.70
CA ASP A 382 3.90 -5.49 -10.38
C ASP A 382 5.15 -5.52 -9.48
N TYR A 383 5.02 -5.25 -8.18
CA TYR A 383 6.16 -5.09 -7.27
C TYR A 383 7.12 -6.30 -7.26
N ARG A 384 6.60 -7.52 -7.37
CA ARG A 384 7.40 -8.76 -7.36
C ARG A 384 8.20 -8.87 -8.66
N ARG A 385 7.58 -8.57 -9.79
CA ARG A 385 8.27 -8.50 -11.08
C ARG A 385 9.32 -7.39 -11.12
N MET A 386 9.02 -6.21 -10.57
CA MET A 386 10.02 -5.14 -10.43
C MET A 386 11.25 -5.61 -9.63
N ALA A 387 11.05 -6.41 -8.58
CA ALA A 387 12.13 -6.99 -7.79
C ALA A 387 12.93 -8.06 -8.55
N GLU A 388 12.27 -8.85 -9.39
CA GLU A 388 12.88 -9.83 -10.29
C GLU A 388 13.76 -9.14 -11.34
N ASP A 389 13.23 -8.13 -12.04
CA ASP A 389 13.96 -7.35 -13.03
C ASP A 389 15.16 -6.61 -12.41
N ALA A 390 14.99 -6.05 -11.20
CA ALA A 390 16.07 -5.38 -10.48
C ALA A 390 17.15 -6.37 -10.03
N SER A 391 16.78 -7.61 -9.72
CA SER A 391 17.73 -8.66 -9.36
C SER A 391 18.65 -9.01 -10.53
N GLU A 392 18.17 -8.97 -11.77
CA GLU A 392 19.03 -9.16 -12.94
C GLU A 392 20.10 -8.07 -13.06
N VAL A 393 19.75 -6.82 -12.72
CA VAL A 393 20.71 -5.70 -12.74
C VAL A 393 21.72 -5.84 -11.60
N ILE A 394 21.27 -6.23 -10.42
CA ILE A 394 22.14 -6.53 -9.27
C ILE A 394 23.12 -7.66 -9.61
N ASP A 395 22.67 -8.71 -10.30
CA ASP A 395 23.52 -9.83 -10.71
C ASP A 395 24.66 -9.38 -11.61
N ARG A 396 24.40 -8.49 -12.57
CA ARG A 396 25.43 -7.90 -13.43
C ARG A 396 26.46 -7.09 -12.65
N GLU A 397 26.10 -6.45 -11.54
CA GLU A 397 27.06 -5.78 -10.66
C GLU A 397 27.91 -6.80 -9.88
N PHE A 398 27.33 -7.89 -9.40
CA PHE A 398 28.08 -8.95 -8.72
C PHE A 398 28.98 -9.77 -9.64
N GLU A 399 28.62 -9.93 -10.91
CA GLU A 399 29.49 -10.54 -11.92
C GLU A 399 30.82 -9.80 -12.03
N LYS A 400 30.82 -8.47 -11.94
CA LYS A 400 32.05 -7.64 -11.92
C LYS A 400 32.93 -7.93 -10.70
N LEU A 401 32.33 -8.41 -9.61
CA LEU A 401 32.99 -8.81 -8.37
C LEU A 401 33.35 -10.31 -8.34
N ASN A 402 33.05 -11.07 -9.40
CA ASN A 402 33.17 -12.54 -9.44
C ASN A 402 32.38 -13.23 -8.31
N VAL A 403 31.21 -12.70 -7.97
CA VAL A 403 30.27 -13.27 -7.02
C VAL A 403 28.99 -13.63 -7.75
N SER A 404 28.35 -14.73 -7.38
CA SER A 404 27.06 -15.16 -7.91
C SER A 404 26.18 -15.69 -6.79
N PHE A 405 24.88 -15.47 -6.90
CA PHE A 405 23.88 -15.97 -5.96
C PHE A 405 22.90 -16.90 -6.66
N ASP A 406 22.25 -17.78 -5.90
CA ASP A 406 21.27 -18.71 -6.46
C ASP A 406 20.06 -17.96 -7.03
N GLN A 407 19.40 -18.58 -8.00
CA GLN A 407 18.13 -18.09 -8.54
C GLN A 407 16.97 -18.68 -7.73
N VAL A 408 15.98 -17.85 -7.41
CA VAL A 408 14.83 -18.24 -6.59
C VAL A 408 13.56 -17.69 -7.21
N ASP A 409 12.55 -18.56 -7.28
CA ASP A 409 11.21 -18.20 -7.74
C ASP A 409 10.34 -17.73 -6.57
N THR A 410 10.24 -16.40 -6.42
CA THR A 410 9.41 -15.76 -5.39
C THR A 410 7.91 -15.91 -5.61
N GLN A 411 7.46 -16.39 -6.79
CA GLN A 411 6.04 -16.71 -7.01
C GLN A 411 5.55 -17.85 -6.11
N THR A 412 6.48 -18.64 -5.57
CA THR A 412 6.18 -19.81 -4.74
C THR A 412 6.41 -19.57 -3.25
N ILE A 413 6.86 -18.38 -2.85
CA ILE A 413 7.14 -18.05 -1.45
C ILE A 413 5.91 -17.37 -0.86
N PRO A 414 5.14 -18.04 0.03
CA PRO A 414 4.05 -17.37 0.74
C PRO A 414 4.60 -16.20 1.53
N LEU A 415 3.88 -15.07 1.59
CA LEU A 415 4.26 -13.98 2.48
C LEU A 415 4.02 -14.39 3.94
N SER A 416 4.51 -13.58 4.89
CA SER A 416 4.20 -13.80 6.30
C SER A 416 2.68 -13.76 6.50
N GLY A 417 2.12 -14.73 7.23
CA GLY A 417 0.66 -14.93 7.36
C GLY A 417 -0.01 -15.64 6.18
N GLY A 418 0.68 -15.80 5.05
CA GLY A 418 0.14 -16.37 3.81
C GLY A 418 0.35 -17.88 3.64
N ASP A 419 1.06 -18.55 4.57
CA ASP A 419 1.42 -19.98 4.50
C ASP A 419 0.23 -20.89 4.84
N VAL A 420 -0.86 -20.76 4.07
CA VAL A 420 -2.09 -21.53 4.20
C VAL A 420 -2.00 -22.73 3.26
N GLU A 421 -2.38 -23.93 3.74
CA GLU A 421 -2.27 -25.18 2.95
C GLU A 421 -2.95 -25.11 1.58
N ASN A 422 -4.08 -24.41 1.50
CA ASN A 422 -4.81 -24.17 0.26
C ASN A 422 -5.28 -22.70 0.19
N PRO A 423 -4.53 -21.82 -0.49
CA PRO A 423 -4.90 -20.41 -0.65
C PRO A 423 -6.28 -20.20 -1.30
N LYS A 424 -6.73 -21.13 -2.16
CA LYS A 424 -8.06 -21.07 -2.79
C LYS A 424 -9.21 -21.41 -1.81
N ALA A 425 -8.90 -21.91 -0.62
CA ALA A 425 -9.86 -22.26 0.42
C ALA A 425 -9.62 -21.46 1.72
N PHE A 426 -9.21 -20.19 1.58
CA PHE A 426 -8.90 -19.32 2.72
C PHE A 426 -10.07 -19.16 3.71
N ASP A 427 -11.32 -19.13 3.24
CA ASP A 427 -12.50 -19.09 4.12
C ASP A 427 -12.55 -20.27 5.10
N GLN A 428 -12.12 -21.47 4.65
CA GLN A 428 -12.06 -22.65 5.52
C GLN A 428 -10.97 -22.51 6.59
N PHE A 429 -9.86 -21.84 6.27
CA PHE A 429 -8.84 -21.49 7.24
C PHE A 429 -9.42 -20.55 8.31
N ILE A 430 -10.15 -19.51 7.91
CA ILE A 430 -10.81 -18.58 8.84
C ILE A 430 -11.76 -19.34 9.77
N GLU A 431 -12.66 -20.16 9.21
CA GLU A 431 -13.64 -20.95 9.99
C GLU A 431 -12.98 -21.80 11.07
N GLN A 432 -11.82 -22.40 10.79
CA GLN A 432 -11.09 -23.22 11.75
C GLN A 432 -10.52 -22.42 12.92
N HIS A 433 -10.11 -21.17 12.70
CA HIS A 433 -9.47 -20.34 13.71
C HIS A 433 -10.46 -19.49 14.54
N ILE A 434 -11.69 -19.32 14.08
CA ILE A 434 -12.76 -18.67 14.85
C ILE A 434 -12.94 -19.34 16.21
N GLU A 435 -12.98 -20.68 16.26
CA GLU A 435 -13.16 -21.40 17.53
C GLU A 435 -12.04 -21.11 18.54
N GLU A 436 -10.81 -20.94 18.05
CA GLU A 436 -9.65 -20.63 18.89
C GLU A 436 -9.73 -19.20 19.44
N GLY A 437 -10.11 -18.24 18.60
CA GLY A 437 -10.33 -16.86 19.03
C GLY A 437 -11.45 -16.75 20.07
N VAL A 438 -12.56 -17.47 19.89
CA VAL A 438 -13.65 -17.51 20.88
C VAL A 438 -13.19 -18.15 22.19
N LYS A 439 -12.39 -19.23 22.15
CA LYS A 439 -11.76 -19.81 23.36
C LYS A 439 -10.80 -18.82 24.03
N ALA A 440 -10.17 -17.93 23.26
CA ALA A 440 -9.36 -16.83 23.75
C ALA A 440 -10.18 -15.65 24.31
N GLY A 441 -11.52 -15.69 24.22
CA GLY A 441 -12.42 -14.69 24.82
C GLY A 441 -12.84 -13.56 23.88
N LEU A 442 -12.58 -13.69 22.58
CA LEU A 442 -13.09 -12.80 21.54
C LEU A 442 -14.53 -13.15 21.19
N THR A 443 -15.26 -12.21 20.58
CA THR A 443 -16.51 -12.55 19.87
C THR A 443 -16.20 -13.34 18.58
N GLU A 444 -17.21 -13.99 18.01
CA GLU A 444 -17.08 -14.71 16.74
C GLU A 444 -16.65 -13.77 15.60
N GLU A 445 -17.23 -12.56 15.54
CA GLU A 445 -16.89 -11.51 14.59
C GLU A 445 -15.44 -11.01 14.78
N GLU A 446 -15.03 -10.76 16.02
CA GLU A 446 -13.65 -10.34 16.31
C GLU A 446 -12.63 -11.44 15.95
N ALA A 447 -12.96 -12.71 16.20
CA ALA A 447 -12.10 -13.84 15.85
C ALA A 447 -11.99 -14.00 14.33
N HIS A 448 -13.11 -13.89 13.61
CA HIS A 448 -13.15 -13.89 12.15
C HIS A 448 -12.27 -12.78 11.58
N ASP A 449 -12.48 -11.52 12.00
CA ASP A 449 -11.71 -10.37 11.51
C ASP A 449 -10.21 -10.54 11.72
N LEU A 450 -9.80 -11.11 12.86
CA LEU A 450 -8.38 -11.34 13.15
C LEU A 450 -7.79 -12.47 12.30
N ALA A 451 -8.54 -13.54 12.06
CA ALA A 451 -8.08 -14.63 11.20
C ALA A 451 -7.98 -14.19 9.73
N ASP A 452 -8.96 -13.41 9.25
CA ASP A 452 -8.93 -12.80 7.92
C ASP A 452 -7.75 -11.82 7.78
N TRP A 453 -7.54 -10.93 8.75
CA TRP A 453 -6.52 -9.87 8.66
C TRP A 453 -5.07 -10.34 8.82
N TYR A 454 -4.83 -11.39 9.62
CA TYR A 454 -3.47 -11.87 9.94
C TYR A 454 -3.12 -13.21 9.27
N GLY A 455 -4.08 -13.89 8.66
CA GLY A 455 -3.88 -15.24 8.13
C GLY A 455 -3.26 -16.17 9.18
N THR A 456 -2.23 -16.93 8.81
CA THR A 456 -1.55 -17.85 9.74
C THR A 456 -0.83 -17.18 10.91
N ASN A 457 -0.63 -15.86 10.87
CA ASN A 457 -0.12 -15.14 12.04
C ASN A 457 -1.14 -14.99 13.16
N VAL A 458 -2.42 -15.31 12.94
CA VAL A 458 -3.47 -15.26 13.96
C VAL A 458 -3.15 -16.16 15.16
N GLU A 459 -2.46 -17.30 14.95
CA GLU A 459 -2.01 -18.18 16.03
C GLU A 459 -1.03 -17.48 16.98
N LYS A 460 -0.06 -16.76 16.41
CA LYS A 460 0.92 -15.95 17.18
C LYS A 460 0.18 -14.84 17.93
N LEU A 461 -0.81 -14.22 17.29
CA LEU A 461 -1.62 -13.18 17.90
C LEU A 461 -2.39 -13.73 19.12
N TYR A 462 -3.10 -14.85 19.01
CA TYR A 462 -3.81 -15.46 20.13
C TYR A 462 -2.87 -15.89 21.28
N ALA A 463 -1.64 -16.32 20.96
CA ALA A 463 -0.64 -16.66 21.96
C ALA A 463 -0.21 -15.46 22.84
N LEU A 464 -0.46 -14.21 22.39
CA LEU A 464 -0.15 -12.99 23.12
C LEU A 464 -1.25 -12.57 24.11
N LYS A 465 -2.32 -13.35 24.29
CA LYS A 465 -3.45 -13.03 25.18
C LYS A 465 -3.03 -12.56 26.57
N SER A 466 -2.13 -13.28 27.23
CA SER A 466 -1.70 -12.90 28.59
C SER A 466 -0.98 -11.56 28.64
N ARG A 467 -0.28 -11.16 27.57
CA ARG A 467 0.32 -9.83 27.43
C ARG A 467 -0.77 -8.79 27.14
N ALA A 468 -1.64 -9.08 26.18
CA ALA A 468 -2.74 -8.20 25.78
C ALA A 468 -3.69 -7.87 26.94
N GLU A 469 -4.00 -8.81 27.83
CA GLU A 469 -4.86 -8.59 29.01
C GLU A 469 -4.29 -7.57 30.02
N THR A 470 -2.99 -7.28 29.94
CA THR A 470 -2.37 -6.21 30.75
C THR A 470 -2.65 -4.81 30.20
N TYR A 471 -3.04 -4.73 28.93
CA TYR A 471 -3.39 -3.47 28.28
C TYR A 471 -4.85 -3.17 28.59
N ASN A 472 -5.12 -1.98 29.15
CA ASN A 472 -6.48 -1.54 29.47
C ASN A 472 -7.23 -1.13 28.18
N LEU A 473 -7.44 -2.09 27.30
CA LEU A 473 -7.98 -2.01 25.94
C LEU A 473 -8.99 -3.15 25.71
N PRO A 474 -9.92 -3.00 24.76
CA PRO A 474 -10.70 -4.15 24.27
C PRO A 474 -9.76 -5.24 23.74
N LEU A 475 -10.13 -6.50 23.93
CA LEU A 475 -9.22 -7.63 23.71
C LEU A 475 -8.67 -7.70 22.27
N LYS A 476 -9.53 -7.49 21.25
CA LYS A 476 -9.10 -7.43 19.84
C LYS A 476 -7.98 -6.41 19.64
N ASP A 477 -8.19 -5.16 20.05
CA ASP A 477 -7.20 -4.09 19.86
C ASP A 477 -5.93 -4.32 20.70
N ALA A 478 -6.08 -4.87 21.90
CA ALA A 478 -4.95 -5.21 22.78
C ALA A 478 -4.05 -6.29 22.16
N LEU A 479 -4.64 -7.33 21.55
CA LEU A 479 -3.91 -8.39 20.85
C LEU A 479 -3.19 -7.84 19.61
N GLN A 480 -3.86 -7.00 18.82
CA GLN A 480 -3.25 -6.36 17.65
C GLN A 480 -2.08 -5.46 18.05
N LEU A 481 -2.20 -4.69 19.14
CA LEU A 481 -1.12 -3.84 19.63
C LEU A 481 0.07 -4.67 20.16
N ALA A 482 -0.21 -5.72 20.95
CA ALA A 482 0.82 -6.64 21.42
C ALA A 482 1.58 -7.27 20.26
N TYR A 483 0.85 -7.73 19.24
CA TYR A 483 1.42 -8.30 18.02
C TYR A 483 2.24 -7.28 17.24
N GLY A 484 1.72 -6.07 17.04
CA GLY A 484 2.41 -4.98 16.35
C GLY A 484 3.75 -4.61 17.00
N LEU A 485 3.78 -4.55 18.33
CA LEU A 485 4.99 -4.28 19.12
C LEU A 485 6.02 -5.42 19.04
N GLU A 486 5.58 -6.67 18.97
CA GLU A 486 6.47 -7.84 19.02
C GLU A 486 6.92 -8.34 17.64
N HIS A 487 6.09 -8.17 16.61
CA HIS A 487 6.23 -8.83 15.32
C HIS A 487 6.13 -7.89 14.11
N GLU A 488 5.83 -6.60 14.30
CA GLU A 488 5.65 -5.65 13.17
C GLU A 488 6.38 -4.32 13.34
N MET A 489 7.33 -4.24 14.28
CA MET A 489 8.19 -3.08 14.53
C MET A 489 7.42 -1.75 14.67
N VAL A 490 6.32 -1.77 15.43
CA VAL A 490 5.59 -0.54 15.79
C VAL A 490 6.47 0.33 16.69
N MET A 491 6.77 1.55 16.24
CA MET A 491 7.60 2.55 16.95
C MET A 491 6.83 3.82 17.30
N ALA A 492 5.71 4.09 16.61
CA ALA A 492 4.88 5.28 16.79
C ALA A 492 3.38 4.93 16.77
N PRO A 493 2.49 5.81 17.30
CA PRO A 493 1.05 5.56 17.31
C PRO A 493 0.45 5.44 15.91
N GLU A 494 0.96 6.21 14.95
CA GLU A 494 0.48 6.18 13.56
C GLU A 494 0.83 4.87 12.85
N ASP A 495 1.92 4.19 13.22
CA ASP A 495 2.24 2.85 12.72
C ASP A 495 1.08 1.90 13.04
N PHE A 496 0.58 1.97 14.28
CA PHE A 496 -0.51 1.12 14.73
C PHE A 496 -1.86 1.54 14.14
N PHE A 497 -2.26 2.80 14.32
CA PHE A 497 -3.58 3.27 13.93
C PHE A 497 -3.77 3.43 12.42
N GLY A 498 -2.71 3.78 11.69
CA GLY A 498 -2.79 4.11 10.26
C GLY A 498 -2.22 3.03 9.32
N ARG A 499 -1.46 2.05 9.83
CA ARG A 499 -0.77 1.06 8.96
C ARG A 499 -0.87 -0.39 9.39
N ARG A 500 -0.76 -0.74 10.68
CA ARG A 500 -0.95 -2.13 11.17
C ARG A 500 -2.43 -2.45 11.38
N THR A 501 -3.21 -1.42 11.68
CA THR A 501 -4.66 -1.45 11.70
C THR A 501 -5.19 -0.35 10.80
N ASP A 502 -6.45 -0.49 10.43
CA ASP A 502 -7.19 0.44 9.58
C ASP A 502 -7.94 1.51 10.37
N THR A 503 -7.67 1.65 11.67
CA THR A 503 -8.50 2.43 12.59
C THR A 503 -8.57 3.91 12.18
N LEU A 504 -7.45 4.50 11.74
CA LEU A 504 -7.39 5.90 11.31
C LEU A 504 -8.19 6.17 10.04
N LEU A 505 -8.38 5.17 9.17
CA LEU A 505 -9.09 5.35 7.90
C LEU A 505 -10.53 4.84 7.95
N PHE A 506 -10.81 3.74 8.64
CA PHE A 506 -12.09 3.04 8.53
C PHE A 506 -12.83 2.87 9.87
N ALA A 507 -12.27 3.35 10.98
CA ALA A 507 -12.92 3.27 12.30
C ALA A 507 -12.54 4.45 13.22
N MET A 508 -12.57 5.68 12.68
CA MET A 508 -12.14 6.87 13.42
C MET A 508 -12.97 7.16 14.67
N ASP A 509 -14.23 6.76 14.70
CA ASP A 509 -15.10 6.84 15.87
C ASP A 509 -14.50 6.13 17.11
N ARG A 510 -13.73 5.06 16.87
CA ARG A 510 -13.07 4.27 17.93
C ARG A 510 -11.81 4.94 18.47
N ILE A 511 -11.19 5.88 17.75
CA ILE A 511 -9.92 6.51 18.16
C ILE A 511 -10.05 7.20 19.51
N SER A 512 -11.16 7.88 19.77
CA SER A 512 -11.40 8.58 21.04
C SER A 512 -11.30 7.64 22.27
N GLN A 513 -11.74 6.38 22.11
CA GLN A 513 -11.65 5.34 23.14
C GLN A 513 -10.25 4.71 23.22
N LEU A 514 -9.59 4.52 22.08
CA LEU A 514 -8.34 3.74 21.98
C LEU A 514 -7.07 4.59 22.19
N LYS A 515 -7.11 5.87 21.82
CA LYS A 515 -5.92 6.75 21.78
C LYS A 515 -5.16 6.78 23.10
N THR A 516 -5.86 7.07 24.20
CA THR A 516 -5.20 7.26 25.50
C THR A 516 -4.57 5.95 26.02
N PRO A 517 -5.28 4.81 26.04
CA PRO A 517 -4.67 3.54 26.42
C PRO A 517 -3.51 3.11 25.50
N VAL A 518 -3.63 3.26 24.19
CA VAL A 518 -2.57 2.91 23.23
C VAL A 518 -1.31 3.76 23.47
N LEU A 519 -1.46 5.08 23.59
CA LEU A 519 -0.33 5.97 23.90
C LEU A 519 0.35 5.62 25.23
N LYS A 520 -0.42 5.16 26.21
CA LYS A 520 0.14 4.70 27.48
C LYS A 520 1.00 3.45 27.28
N VAL A 521 0.47 2.43 26.60
CA VAL A 521 1.20 1.18 26.33
C VAL A 521 2.46 1.44 25.51
N LEU A 522 2.36 2.20 24.42
CA LEU A 522 3.52 2.55 23.58
C LEU A 522 4.59 3.29 24.39
N SER A 523 4.19 4.27 25.21
CA SER A 523 5.11 5.01 26.06
C SER A 523 5.83 4.12 27.08
N GLU A 524 5.14 3.14 27.66
CA GLU A 524 5.71 2.21 28.65
C GLU A 524 6.63 1.18 27.99
N GLU A 525 6.21 0.59 26.87
CA GLU A 525 6.94 -0.47 26.16
C GLU A 525 8.16 0.06 25.40
N LEU A 526 8.08 1.28 24.85
CA LEU A 526 9.17 1.92 24.11
C LEU A 526 10.04 2.84 24.98
N GLY A 527 9.67 3.03 26.26
CA GLY A 527 10.44 3.82 27.22
C GLY A 527 10.49 5.32 26.89
N TRP A 528 9.42 5.88 26.32
CA TRP A 528 9.35 7.30 25.98
C TRP A 528 9.45 8.20 27.22
N SER A 529 10.18 9.29 27.08
CA SER A 529 10.12 10.44 27.99
C SER A 529 8.76 11.13 27.94
N ASP A 530 8.46 11.93 28.95
CA ASP A 530 7.24 12.76 28.98
C ASP A 530 7.16 13.71 27.78
N GLN A 531 8.31 14.14 27.23
CA GLN A 531 8.34 15.00 26.06
C GLN A 531 8.01 14.22 24.78
N GLU A 532 8.62 13.05 24.56
CA GLU A 532 8.30 12.19 23.41
C GLU A 532 6.83 11.78 23.41
N LYS A 533 6.29 11.41 24.59
CA LYS A 533 4.87 11.10 24.72
C LYS A 533 3.96 12.26 24.34
N ARG A 534 4.33 13.50 24.69
CA ARG A 534 3.60 14.71 24.27
C ARG A 534 3.69 14.90 22.76
N ASN A 535 4.89 14.85 22.20
CA ASN A 535 5.12 15.02 20.76
C ASN A 535 4.30 14.00 19.95
N TRP A 536 4.33 12.71 20.33
CA TRP A 536 3.55 11.68 19.65
C TRP A 536 2.04 11.85 19.83
N SER A 537 1.59 12.36 20.97
CA SER A 537 0.18 12.66 21.20
C SER A 537 -0.30 13.83 20.35
N GLU A 538 0.52 14.87 20.21
CA GLU A 538 0.28 16.06 19.38
C GLU A 538 0.29 15.70 17.89
N HIS A 539 1.32 14.98 17.43
CA HIS A 539 1.40 14.44 16.07
C HIS A 539 0.14 13.62 15.73
N LEU A 540 -0.27 12.70 16.61
CA LEU A 540 -1.48 11.93 16.38
C LEU A 540 -2.76 12.79 16.32
N GLU A 541 -2.88 13.87 17.10
CA GLU A 541 -4.03 14.80 16.96
C GLU A 541 -4.02 15.52 15.60
N GLU A 542 -2.84 15.95 15.14
CA GLU A 542 -2.69 16.59 13.82
C GLU A 542 -3.11 15.63 12.71
N ARG A 543 -2.60 14.39 12.75
CA ARG A 543 -2.99 13.34 11.80
C ARG A 543 -4.48 13.06 11.82
N ILE A 544 -5.13 13.01 12.99
CA ILE A 544 -6.59 12.84 13.10
C ILE A 544 -7.33 14.02 12.46
N THR A 545 -6.90 15.24 12.77
CA THR A 545 -7.52 16.49 12.27
C THR A 545 -7.44 16.57 10.74
N ASP A 546 -6.27 16.29 10.18
CA ASP A 546 -6.05 16.34 8.74
C ASP A 546 -6.80 15.23 8.02
N THR A 547 -6.73 14.00 8.56
CA THR A 547 -7.48 12.85 8.03
C THR A 547 -8.99 13.14 8.01
N ALA A 548 -9.53 13.78 9.05
CA ALA A 548 -10.94 14.13 9.14
C ALA A 548 -11.35 15.36 8.31
N LEU A 549 -10.41 16.04 7.65
CA LEU A 549 -10.64 17.31 6.93
C LEU A 549 -11.25 18.42 7.80
N ASP A 550 -10.94 18.42 9.10
CA ASP A 550 -11.54 19.33 10.07
C ASP A 550 -11.32 20.80 9.71
N ASN A 551 -10.15 21.13 9.16
CA ASN A 551 -9.81 22.48 8.72
C ASN A 551 -10.75 22.99 7.60
N PHE A 552 -11.12 22.13 6.66
CA PHE A 552 -12.07 22.45 5.59
C PHE A 552 -13.50 22.57 6.11
N LYS A 553 -13.91 21.67 7.01
CA LYS A 553 -15.25 21.69 7.63
C LYS A 553 -15.48 22.95 8.45
N ARG A 554 -14.49 23.38 9.24
CA ARG A 554 -14.57 24.65 10.01
C ARG A 554 -14.72 25.86 9.10
N THR A 555 -13.94 25.90 8.01
CA THR A 555 -14.02 26.98 7.02
C THR A 555 -15.41 27.07 6.38
N GLN A 556 -16.05 25.95 6.03
CA GLN A 556 -17.42 25.94 5.51
C GLN A 556 -18.47 26.38 6.54
N ARG A 557 -18.26 26.07 7.83
CA ARG A 557 -19.15 26.49 8.92
C ARG A 557 -18.97 27.96 9.32
N GLY A 558 -17.84 28.58 8.96
CA GLY A 558 -17.49 29.95 9.31
C GLY A 558 -16.97 30.12 10.74
N ASP A 559 -16.40 29.05 11.32
CA ASP A 559 -15.87 28.97 12.69
C ASP A 559 -14.38 29.33 12.80
#